data_AF-A0A1U7MQL1-F1
#
_entry.id   AF-A0A1U7MQL1-F1
#
_cell.length_a   1.000
_cell.length_b   1.000
_cell.length_c   1.000
_cell.angle_alpha   90.00
_cell.angle_beta   90.00
_cell.angle_gamma   90.00
#
_symmetry.space_group_name_H-M   'P 1'
#
loop_
_entity.id
_entity.type
_entity.pdbx_description
1 polymer ?
#
loop_
_entity_poly.entity_id
_entity_poly.type
_entity_poly.pdbx_seq_one_letter_code
_entity_poly.pdbx_strand_id
1 'polypeptide(L)'
;MNRRRQPTIYPPSAGELMDRANVLARDLLYEAPHRDGRAMLRAWGEVVEGASELWHQLPQRSDLPGSGRQVIDQLERSARTLHRSAGGGIDVDPTLQEIGQMFTEAAGLITRSGVIESGVHQSGVRRPRW
;
A
#
# COMPACT_ATOMS: atom_id res chain seq x y z
N MET A 1 -23.51 -16.68 1.59
CA MET A 1 -22.55 -17.78 1.26
C MET A 1 -21.13 -17.23 1.37
N ASN A 2 -20.47 -17.41 2.51
CA ASN A 2 -19.06 -17.02 2.70
C ASN A 2 -18.16 -18.02 1.99
N ARG A 3 -17.62 -17.66 0.82
CA ARG A 3 -16.50 -18.39 0.24
C ARG A 3 -15.29 -18.15 1.14
N ARG A 4 -15.08 -19.03 2.13
CA ARG A 4 -13.80 -19.10 2.82
C ARG A 4 -12.74 -19.37 1.75
N ARG A 5 -11.87 -18.39 1.47
CA ARG A 5 -10.74 -18.59 0.55
C ARG A 5 -9.94 -19.77 1.08
N GLN A 6 -9.71 -20.77 0.23
CA GLN A 6 -8.78 -21.85 0.53
C GLN A 6 -7.43 -21.24 0.94
N PRO A 7 -6.75 -21.76 1.97
CA PRO A 7 -5.40 -21.32 2.29
C PRO A 7 -4.53 -21.60 1.06
N THR A 8 -4.12 -20.52 0.38
CA THR A 8 -3.31 -20.63 -0.82
C THR A 8 -1.89 -20.99 -0.35
N ILE A 9 -1.29 -22.01 -0.97
CA ILE A 9 0.02 -22.56 -0.57
C ILE A 9 1.15 -21.54 -0.84
N TYR A 10 0.87 -20.53 -1.66
CA TYR A 10 1.79 -19.46 -2.01
C TYR A 10 1.51 -18.19 -1.19
N PRO A 11 2.52 -17.37 -0.89
CA PRO A 11 2.27 -16.03 -0.37
C PRO A 11 1.42 -15.23 -1.38
N PRO A 12 0.55 -14.33 -0.92
CA PRO A 12 -0.28 -13.52 -1.80
C PRO A 12 0.59 -12.63 -2.72
N SER A 13 0.15 -12.47 -3.95
CA SER A 13 0.72 -11.50 -4.88
C SER A 13 0.36 -10.07 -4.49
N ALA A 14 1.14 -9.08 -4.96
CA ALA A 14 0.84 -7.67 -4.73
C ALA A 14 -0.57 -7.29 -5.24
N GLY A 15 -1.00 -7.83 -6.39
CA GLY A 15 -2.35 -7.62 -6.91
C GLY A 15 -3.45 -8.18 -6.00
N GLU A 16 -3.25 -9.38 -5.43
CA GLU A 16 -4.22 -9.95 -4.49
C GLU A 16 -4.31 -9.17 -3.18
N LEU A 17 -3.20 -8.57 -2.71
CA LEU A 17 -3.21 -7.67 -1.56
C LEU A 17 -4.01 -6.39 -1.87
N MET A 18 -3.81 -5.80 -3.06
CA MET A 18 -4.56 -4.62 -3.50
C MET A 18 -6.06 -4.90 -3.63
N ASP A 19 -6.44 -6.07 -4.17
CA ASP A 19 -7.84 -6.46 -4.26
C ASP A 19 -8.50 -6.61 -2.88
N ARG A 20 -7.78 -7.20 -1.91
CA ARG A 20 -8.27 -7.33 -0.53
C ARG A 20 -8.41 -5.96 0.13
N ALA A 21 -7.41 -5.10 0.01
CA ALA A 21 -7.44 -3.74 0.54
C ALA A 21 -8.62 -2.93 -0.03
N ASN A 22 -8.89 -3.05 -1.34
CA ASN A 22 -10.05 -2.40 -1.97
C ASN A 22 -11.40 -2.94 -1.46
N VAL A 23 -11.52 -4.24 -1.17
CA VAL A 23 -12.74 -4.79 -0.55
C VAL A 23 -12.93 -4.22 0.86
N LEU A 24 -11.89 -4.28 1.71
CA LEU A 24 -11.96 -3.74 3.07
C LEU A 24 -12.27 -2.25 3.10
N ALA A 25 -11.69 -1.47 2.19
CA ALA A 25 -11.96 -0.03 2.10
C ALA A 25 -13.44 0.25 1.77
N ARG A 26 -14.06 -0.55 0.89
CA ARG A 26 -15.48 -0.41 0.55
C ARG A 26 -16.37 -0.77 1.72
N ASP A 27 -16.07 -1.88 2.40
CA ASP A 27 -16.82 -2.31 3.59
C ASP A 27 -16.72 -1.25 4.69
N LEU A 28 -15.52 -0.71 4.92
CA LEU A 28 -15.28 0.36 5.88
C LEU A 28 -16.09 1.62 5.57
N LEU A 29 -16.24 2.01 4.31
CA LEU A 29 -17.04 3.17 3.94
C LEU A 29 -18.53 3.01 4.32
N TYR A 30 -19.07 1.80 4.26
CA TYR A 30 -20.42 1.51 4.73
C TYR A 30 -20.52 1.52 6.26
N GLU A 31 -19.47 1.07 6.95
CA GLU A 31 -19.44 0.97 8.41
C GLU A 31 -19.01 2.27 9.11
N ALA A 32 -18.41 3.21 8.39
CA ALA A 32 -17.81 4.43 8.93
C ALA A 32 -18.70 5.22 9.91
N PRO A 33 -20.04 5.37 9.71
CA PRO A 33 -20.90 6.06 10.67
C PRO A 33 -20.96 5.41 12.06
N HIS A 34 -20.53 4.15 12.17
CA HIS A 34 -20.56 3.35 13.41
C HIS A 34 -19.16 3.12 14.00
N ARG A 35 -18.10 3.66 13.39
CA ARG A 35 -16.71 3.52 13.83
C ARG A 35 -16.29 4.70 14.70
N ASP A 36 -15.26 4.50 15.54
CA ASP A 36 -14.63 5.60 16.26
C ASP A 36 -13.77 6.43 15.29
N GLY A 37 -14.27 7.62 14.93
CA GLY A 37 -13.58 8.53 14.02
C GLY A 37 -12.20 8.98 14.52
N ARG A 38 -11.94 9.03 15.84
CA ARG A 38 -10.60 9.37 16.35
C ARG A 38 -9.63 8.21 16.15
N ALA A 39 -10.06 6.98 16.41
CA ALA A 39 -9.27 5.78 16.13
C ALA A 39 -8.97 5.65 14.63
N MET A 40 -9.95 5.96 13.77
CA MET A 40 -9.77 5.98 12.32
C MET A 40 -8.75 7.04 11.89
N LEU A 41 -8.83 8.26 12.40
CA LEU A 41 -7.87 9.33 12.09
C LEU A 41 -6.44 9.00 12.51
N ARG A 42 -6.25 8.23 13.60
CA ARG A 42 -4.92 7.78 14.00
C ARG A 42 -4.36 6.76 13.01
N ALA A 43 -5.15 5.76 12.64
CA ALA A 43 -4.78 4.73 11.65
C ALA A 43 -4.62 5.26 10.22
N TRP A 44 -5.25 6.40 9.89
CA TRP A 44 -5.15 7.02 8.58
C TRP A 44 -3.71 7.36 8.16
N GLY A 45 -2.85 7.69 9.13
CA GLY A 45 -1.42 7.92 8.87
C GLY A 45 -0.74 6.70 8.25
N GLU A 46 -0.97 5.51 8.81
CA GLU A 46 -0.40 4.24 8.34
C GLU A 46 -0.89 3.88 6.93
N VAL A 47 -2.17 4.14 6.64
CA VAL A 47 -2.73 3.93 5.29
C VAL A 47 -2.03 4.79 4.26
N VAL A 48 -1.83 6.07 4.57
CA VAL A 48 -1.21 7.01 3.64
C VAL A 48 0.29 6.75 3.49
N GLU A 49 0.98 6.38 4.56
CA GLU A 49 2.38 5.95 4.53
C GLU A 49 2.56 4.73 3.63
N GLY A 50 1.80 3.65 3.85
CA GLY A 50 1.86 2.46 3.01
C GLY A 50 1.48 2.74 1.55
N ALA A 51 0.49 3.61 1.31
CA ALA A 51 0.14 4.04 -0.04
C ALA A 51 1.27 4.84 -0.73
N SER A 52 1.97 5.69 0.03
CA SER A 52 3.12 6.45 -0.45
C SER A 52 4.28 5.52 -0.83
N GLU A 53 4.63 4.58 0.05
CA GLU A 53 5.62 3.54 -0.22
C GLU A 53 5.29 2.77 -1.50
N LEU A 54 4.05 2.27 -1.61
CA LEU A 54 3.58 1.53 -2.78
C LEU A 54 3.68 2.35 -4.05
N TRP A 55 3.22 3.60 -4.02
CA TRP A 55 3.22 4.48 -5.19
C TRP A 55 4.64 4.78 -5.67
N HIS A 56 5.61 4.89 -4.75
CA HIS A 56 7.02 5.07 -5.10
C HIS A 56 7.66 3.84 -5.75
N GLN A 57 7.12 2.63 -5.55
CA GLN A 57 7.63 1.41 -6.19
C GLN A 57 7.06 1.16 -7.58
N LEU A 58 5.96 1.83 -7.95
CA LEU A 58 5.36 1.66 -9.26
C LEU A 58 6.25 2.29 -10.35
N PRO A 59 6.42 1.63 -11.51
CA PRO A 59 7.16 2.20 -12.63
C PRO A 59 6.56 3.55 -13.02
N GLN A 60 7.37 4.62 -13.03
CA GLN A 60 6.90 5.96 -13.37
C GLN A 60 6.57 6.03 -14.87
N ARG A 61 5.29 5.80 -15.18
CA ARG A 61 4.73 6.15 -16.49
C ARG A 61 4.29 7.61 -16.44
N SER A 62 5.18 8.52 -16.83
CA SER A 62 4.91 9.92 -17.22
C SER A 62 5.07 11.01 -16.15
N ASP A 63 6.00 11.92 -16.44
CA ASP A 63 6.38 13.11 -15.68
C ASP A 63 5.44 14.32 -15.91
N LEU A 64 4.15 14.07 -16.17
CA LEU A 64 3.19 15.15 -16.40
C LEU A 64 2.88 15.91 -15.07
N PRO A 65 2.72 17.24 -15.10
CA PRO A 65 2.22 18.00 -13.95
C PRO A 65 0.84 17.49 -13.52
N GLY A 66 0.62 17.30 -12.21
CA GLY A 66 -0.56 16.58 -11.70
C GLY A 66 -0.43 15.06 -11.71
N SER A 67 0.79 14.52 -11.90
CA SER A 67 1.08 13.10 -11.74
C SER A 67 0.64 12.60 -10.36
N GLY A 68 0.21 11.35 -10.28
CA GLY A 68 -0.26 10.76 -9.02
C GLY A 68 0.78 10.80 -7.89
N ARG A 69 2.07 10.98 -8.21
CA ARG A 69 3.12 11.21 -7.20
C ARG A 69 2.91 12.51 -6.42
N GLN A 70 2.60 13.61 -7.10
CA GLN A 70 2.33 14.89 -6.41
C GLN A 70 1.08 14.79 -5.51
N VAL A 71 0.08 14.04 -5.96
CA VAL A 71 -1.16 13.80 -5.19
C VAL A 71 -0.85 13.00 -3.92
N ILE A 72 -0.06 11.94 -4.02
CA ILE A 72 0.36 11.12 -2.88
C ILE A 72 1.25 11.91 -1.91
N ASP A 73 2.23 12.69 -2.40
CA ASP A 73 3.07 13.55 -1.56
C ASP A 73 2.24 14.62 -0.81
N GLN A 74 1.19 15.13 -1.44
CA GLN A 74 0.24 16.03 -0.79
C GLN A 74 -0.60 15.32 0.25
N LEU A 75 -1.07 14.11 -0.06
CA LEU A 75 -1.87 13.28 0.84
C LEU A 75 -1.08 12.96 2.13
N GLU A 76 0.21 12.62 1.99
CA GLU A 76 1.10 12.34 3.11
C GLU A 76 1.27 13.55 4.03
N ARG A 77 1.48 14.75 3.46
CA ARG A 77 1.55 16.00 4.24
C ARG A 77 0.27 16.31 4.99
N SER A 78 -0.88 16.08 4.35
CA SER A 78 -2.20 16.25 4.97
C SER A 78 -2.41 15.23 6.10
N ALA A 79 -2.07 13.97 5.89
CA ALA A 79 -2.19 12.90 6.89
C ALA A 79 -1.34 13.20 8.14
N ARG A 80 -0.09 13.64 7.98
CA ARG A 80 0.76 14.05 9.11
C ARG A 80 0.15 15.20 9.91
N THR A 81 -0.57 16.11 9.25
CA THR A 81 -1.23 17.25 9.92
C THR A 81 -2.45 16.79 10.70
N LEU A 82 -3.25 15.87 10.13
CA LEU A 82 -4.41 15.26 10.79
C LEU A 82 -4.00 14.35 11.96
N HIS A 83 -2.91 13.61 11.83
CA HIS A 83 -2.41 12.77 12.92
C HIS A 83 -2.07 13.60 14.16
N ARG A 84 -1.45 14.78 13.97
CA ARG A 84 -1.18 15.71 15.08
C ARG A 84 -2.46 16.22 15.78
N SER A 85 -3.59 16.30 15.08
CA SER A 85 -4.86 16.75 15.66
C SER A 85 -5.68 15.63 16.32
N ALA A 86 -5.38 14.35 16.06
CA ALA A 86 -6.10 13.20 16.61
C ALA A 86 -5.80 12.90 18.11
N GLY A 87 -4.77 13.54 18.68
CA GLY A 87 -4.37 13.41 20.09
C GLY A 87 -3.73 12.05 20.45
N GLY A 88 -3.09 11.97 21.63
CA GLY A 88 -2.21 10.85 22.06
C GLY A 88 -2.92 9.59 22.58
N GLY A 89 -4.06 9.19 22.02
CA GLY A 89 -4.71 7.92 22.34
C GLY A 89 -4.02 6.74 21.66
N ILE A 90 -4.05 5.56 22.30
CA ILE A 90 -3.41 4.33 21.78
C ILE A 90 -4.31 3.52 20.84
N ASP A 91 -5.62 3.77 20.84
CA ASP A 91 -6.57 3.04 19.99
C ASP A 91 -6.51 3.52 18.54
N VAL A 92 -6.32 2.55 17.65
CA VAL A 92 -6.28 2.70 16.19
C VAL A 92 -7.37 1.82 15.56
N ASP A 93 -7.97 2.28 14.47
CA ASP A 93 -8.94 1.45 13.75
C ASP A 93 -8.24 0.25 13.10
N PRO A 94 -8.63 -0.99 13.44
CA PRO A 94 -7.92 -2.18 12.99
C PRO A 94 -8.05 -2.42 11.48
N THR A 95 -9.17 -2.00 10.87
CA THR A 95 -9.40 -2.19 9.43
C THR A 95 -8.50 -1.25 8.62
N LEU A 96 -8.36 0.00 9.05
CA LEU A 96 -7.42 0.94 8.41
C LEU A 96 -5.96 0.49 8.59
N GLN A 97 -5.59 0.02 9.77
CA GLN A 97 -4.26 -0.55 10.00
C GLN A 97 -3.97 -1.73 9.06
N GLU A 98 -4.93 -2.65 8.90
CA GLU A 98 -4.79 -3.80 7.98
C GLU A 98 -4.62 -3.35 6.52
N ILE A 99 -5.37 -2.32 6.09
CA ILE A 99 -5.23 -1.72 4.76
C ILE A 99 -3.82 -1.14 4.56
N GLY A 100 -3.33 -0.36 5.51
CA GLY A 100 -1.97 0.23 5.45
C GLY A 100 -0.89 -0.84 5.36
N GLN A 101 -0.99 -1.88 6.20
CA GLN A 101 -0.07 -3.01 6.17
C GLN A 101 -0.06 -3.73 4.81
N MET A 102 -1.23 -3.97 4.21
CA MET A 102 -1.31 -4.58 2.87
C MET A 102 -0.62 -3.73 1.80
N PHE A 103 -0.66 -2.40 1.88
CA PHE A 103 0.06 -1.52 0.96
C PHE A 103 1.58 -1.63 1.11
N THR A 104 2.10 -1.58 2.34
CA THR A 104 3.53 -1.77 2.62
C THR A 104 4.01 -3.16 2.16
N GLU A 105 3.24 -4.21 2.41
CA GLU A 105 3.57 -5.57 1.94
C GLU A 105 3.58 -5.66 0.41
N ALA A 106 2.61 -5.06 -0.26
CA ALA A 106 2.55 -4.98 -1.72
C ALA A 106 3.75 -4.21 -2.30
N ALA A 107 4.13 -3.09 -1.68
CA ALA A 107 5.30 -2.32 -2.06
C ALA A 107 6.57 -3.19 -1.99
N GLY A 108 6.77 -3.90 -0.89
CA GLY A 108 7.89 -4.80 -0.71
C GLY A 108 7.94 -5.95 -1.73
N LEU A 109 6.78 -6.47 -2.16
CA LEU A 109 6.70 -7.48 -3.23
C LEU A 109 7.15 -6.90 -4.57
N ILE A 110 6.71 -5.69 -4.94
CA ILE A 110 7.08 -5.03 -6.19
C ILE A 110 8.60 -4.76 -6.24
N THR A 111 9.17 -4.25 -5.15
CA THR A 111 10.63 -4.01 -5.04
C THR A 111 11.41 -5.30 -5.28
N ARG A 112 11.00 -6.41 -4.64
CA ARG A 112 11.68 -7.71 -4.82
C ARG A 112 11.57 -8.22 -6.25
N SER A 113 10.42 -8.07 -6.91
CA SER A 113 10.24 -8.46 -8.31
C SER A 113 11.15 -7.67 -9.26
N GLY A 114 11.29 -6.35 -9.06
CA GLY A 114 12.19 -5.52 -9.89
C GLY A 114 13.68 -5.84 -9.70
N VAL A 115 14.10 -6.25 -8.50
CA VAL A 115 15.47 -6.71 -8.23
C VAL A 115 15.78 -8.00 -9.00
N ILE A 116 14.82 -8.94 -9.06
CA ILE A 116 14.99 -10.21 -9.79
C ILE A 116 15.16 -9.96 -11.29
N GLU A 117 14.35 -9.09 -11.89
CA GLU A 117 14.47 -8.75 -13.32
C GLU A 117 15.81 -8.09 -13.66
N SER A 118 16.33 -7.22 -12.78
CA SER A 118 17.62 -6.53 -12.96
C SER A 118 18.84 -7.46 -12.84
N GLY A 119 18.76 -8.50 -12.00
CA GLY A 119 19.82 -9.50 -11.83
C GLY A 119 19.91 -10.50 -13.00
N VAL A 120 18.77 -10.83 -13.62
CA VAL A 120 18.71 -11.68 -14.82
C VAL A 120 19.34 -10.97 -16.03
N HIS A 121 19.11 -9.66 -16.19
CA HIS A 121 19.72 -8.89 -17.27
C HIS A 121 21.25 -8.74 -17.16
N GLN A 122 21.80 -8.66 -15.96
CA GLN A 122 23.26 -8.54 -15.74
C GLN A 122 24.01 -9.87 -15.92
N SER A 123 23.33 -11.00 -15.77
CA SER A 123 23.95 -12.33 -15.88
C SER A 123 24.05 -12.84 -17.34
N GLY A 124 23.46 -12.13 -18.30
CA GLY A 124 23.28 -12.57 -19.69
C GLY A 124 24.35 -12.14 -20.72
N VAL A 125 25.39 -11.39 -20.34
CA VAL A 125 26.38 -10.87 -21.30
C VAL A 125 27.81 -11.28 -20.94
N ARG A 126 28.13 -12.54 -21.20
CA ARG A 126 29.50 -12.96 -21.53
C ARG A 126 29.48 -13.59 -22.92
N ARG A 127 29.64 -12.76 -23.95
CA ARG A 127 29.99 -13.26 -25.29
C ARG A 127 31.49 -13.59 -25.29
N PRO A 128 31.90 -14.80 -25.72
CA PRO A 128 33.31 -15.08 -25.95
C PRO A 128 33.78 -14.21 -27.12
N ARG A 129 34.89 -13.50 -26.92
CA ARG A 129 35.67 -12.92 -28.02
C ARG A 129 36.35 -14.07 -28.74
N TRP A 130 35.97 -14.29 -30.00
CA TRP A 130 36.83 -14.87 -31.01
C TRP A 130 37.16 -13.77 -32.00
#